data_AF-A0A9W8M0S8-F1
#
_entry.id   AF-A0A9W8M0S8-F1
#
_cell.length_a   1.000
_cell.length_b   1.000
_cell.length_c   1.000
_cell.angle_alpha   90.00
_cell.angle_beta   90.00
_cell.angle_gamma   90.00
#
_symmetry.space_group_name_H-M   'P 1'
#
loop_
_entity.id
_entity.type
_entity.pdbx_description
1 polymer ?
#
loop_
_entity_poly.entity_id
_entity_poly.type
_entity_poly.pdbx_seq_one_letter_code
_entity_poly.pdbx_strand_id
1 'polypeptide(L)'
;MGLSRKHLHRGMAFATAIGATVGFLSAYASSSSRFWGLSENAREIRMYREEYRRLKAQGKSMHGTSSLPLSVQRTAAGYSTGAFLNFDVMPWFNFVNHPFHGQSDGVIPEDEK
;
A
#
# COMPACT_ATOMS: atom_id res chain seq x y z
N MET A 1 -33.96 24.50 22.57
CA MET A 1 -33.17 24.77 21.34
C MET A 1 -32.99 23.45 20.61
N GLY A 2 -33.86 23.12 19.63
CA GLY A 2 -33.84 21.83 18.94
C GLY A 2 -32.91 21.85 17.73
N LEU A 3 -32.03 20.86 17.59
CA LEU A 3 -31.20 20.71 16.39
C LEU A 3 -32.13 20.48 15.19
N SER A 4 -32.09 21.36 14.20
CA SER A 4 -32.87 21.15 12.97
C SER A 4 -32.40 19.88 12.26
N ARG A 5 -33.34 19.09 11.72
CA ARG A 5 -33.06 17.81 11.02
C ARG A 5 -31.92 17.93 10.01
N LYS A 6 -31.79 19.08 9.33
CA LYS A 6 -30.70 19.34 8.38
C LYS A 6 -29.31 19.34 9.05
N HIS A 7 -29.19 19.87 10.27
CA HIS A 7 -27.95 19.88 11.05
C HIS A 7 -27.58 18.47 11.52
N LEU A 8 -28.55 17.68 11.97
CA LEU A 8 -28.33 16.28 12.35
C LEU A 8 -27.85 15.45 11.14
N HIS A 9 -28.51 15.58 9.99
CA HIS A 9 -28.13 14.87 8.76
C HIS A 9 -26.71 15.24 8.31
N ARG A 10 -26.36 16.52 8.35
CA ARG A 10 -25.00 16.99 8.02
C ARG A 10 -23.96 16.47 9.01
N GLY A 11 -24.27 16.47 10.30
CA GLY A 11 -23.39 15.91 11.34
C GLY A 11 -23.14 14.41 11.14
N MET A 12 -24.20 13.64 10.87
CA MET A 12 -24.08 12.21 10.57
C MET A 12 -23.28 11.94 9.30
N ALA A 13 -23.56 12.67 8.21
CA ALA A 13 -22.80 12.51 6.96
C ALA A 13 -21.31 12.83 7.14
N PHE A 14 -20.98 13.87 7.92
CA PHE A 14 -19.61 14.22 8.24
C PHE A 14 -18.93 13.14 9.09
N ALA A 15 -19.61 12.65 10.13
CA ALA A 15 -19.10 11.57 10.96
C ALA A 15 -18.84 10.29 10.14
N THR A 16 -19.74 9.94 9.22
CA THR A 16 -19.55 8.81 8.30
C THR A 16 -18.35 9.03 7.38
N ALA A 17 -18.17 10.23 6.82
CA ALA A 17 -17.04 10.53 5.95
C ALA A 17 -15.69 10.40 6.70
N ILE A 18 -15.61 10.93 7.92
CA ILE A 18 -14.43 10.78 8.77
C ILE A 18 -14.20 9.31 9.11
N GLY A 19 -15.23 8.59 9.56
CA GLY A 19 -15.11 7.18 9.93
C GLY A 19 -14.63 6.31 8.76
N ALA A 20 -15.16 6.55 7.56
CA ALA A 20 -14.72 5.88 6.34
C ALA A 20 -13.24 6.19 6.01
N THR A 21 -12.84 7.45 6.15
CA THR A 21 -11.46 7.89 5.89
C THR A 21 -10.48 7.23 6.87
N VAL A 22 -10.76 7.30 8.17
CA VAL A 22 -9.92 6.69 9.20
C VAL A 22 -9.89 5.17 9.02
N GLY A 23 -11.04 4.54 8.80
CA GLY A 23 -11.12 3.09 8.55
C GLY A 23 -10.27 2.66 7.35
N PHE A 24 -10.30 3.43 6.26
CA PHE A 24 -9.45 3.17 5.10
C PHE A 24 -7.96 3.31 5.43
N LEU A 25 -7.55 4.39 6.08
CA LEU A 25 -6.14 4.63 6.43
C LEU A 25 -5.61 3.56 7.39
N SER A 26 -6.40 3.16 8.39
CA SER A 26 -6.05 2.06 9.30
C SER A 26 -5.93 0.73 8.56
N ALA A 27 -6.88 0.40 7.69
CA ALA A 27 -6.81 -0.83 6.90
C ALA A 27 -5.60 -0.85 5.96
N TYR A 28 -5.26 0.28 5.33
CA TYR A 28 -4.08 0.43 4.50
C TYR A 28 -2.81 0.21 5.33
N ALA A 29 -2.66 0.92 6.46
CA ALA A 29 -1.50 0.79 7.33
C ALA A 29 -1.32 -0.65 7.85
N SER A 30 -2.40 -1.31 8.32
CA SER A 30 -2.34 -2.71 8.74
C SER A 30 -1.98 -3.67 7.60
N SER A 31 -2.39 -3.37 6.36
CA SER A 31 -1.98 -4.14 5.19
C SER A 31 -0.51 -3.93 4.86
N SER A 32 -0.04 -2.69 4.84
CA SER A 32 1.35 -2.34 4.59
C SER A 32 2.29 -2.94 5.65
N SER A 33 1.88 -3.01 6.92
CA SER A 33 2.64 -3.70 7.98
C SER A 33 2.91 -5.17 7.66
N ARG A 34 1.96 -5.89 7.03
CA ARG A 34 2.18 -7.27 6.57
C ARG A 34 3.22 -7.33 5.46
N PHE A 35 3.14 -6.42 4.48
CA PHE A 35 4.15 -6.33 3.41
C PHE A 35 5.54 -5.97 3.92
N TRP A 36 5.63 -5.21 5.02
CA TRP A 36 6.88 -4.88 5.69
C TRP A 36 7.37 -5.96 6.68
N GLY A 37 6.60 -7.02 6.90
CA GLY A 37 6.94 -8.06 7.87
C GLY A 37 6.86 -7.62 9.34
N LEU A 38 6.19 -6.50 9.62
CA LEU A 38 5.94 -6.02 10.99
C LEU A 38 4.82 -6.81 11.69
N SER A 39 4.06 -7.60 10.93
CA SER A 39 3.01 -8.49 11.42
C SER A 39 3.01 -9.79 10.61
N GLU A 40 2.27 -10.81 11.07
CA GLU A 40 2.10 -12.08 10.34
C GLU A 40 1.70 -11.84 8.88
N ASN A 41 2.39 -12.52 7.96
CA ASN A 41 2.25 -12.29 6.52
C ASN A 41 2.45 -13.55 5.65
N ALA A 42 2.27 -14.75 6.20
CA ALA A 42 2.49 -16.00 5.46
C ALA A 42 1.51 -16.15 4.29
N ARG A 43 0.30 -15.61 4.43
CA ARG A 43 -0.67 -15.53 3.33
C ARG A 43 -0.15 -14.66 2.18
N GLU A 44 0.37 -13.48 2.48
CA GLU A 44 0.84 -12.50 1.50
C GLU A 44 2.09 -13.02 0.80
N ILE A 45 3.00 -13.68 1.52
CA ILE A 45 4.18 -14.35 0.95
C ILE A 45 3.74 -15.44 -0.03
N ARG A 46 2.75 -16.27 0.32
CA ARG A 46 2.24 -17.31 -0.59
C ARG A 46 1.66 -16.69 -1.85
N MET A 47 0.79 -15.69 -1.72
CA MET A 47 0.21 -14.98 -2.86
C MET A 47 1.27 -14.30 -3.73
N TYR A 48 2.29 -13.71 -3.10
CA TYR A 48 3.42 -13.08 -3.80
C TYR A 48 4.22 -14.11 -4.62
N ARG A 49 4.51 -15.30 -4.05
CA ARG A 49 5.21 -16.39 -4.76
C ARG A 49 4.43 -16.89 -5.96
N GLU A 50 3.13 -17.09 -5.80
CA GLU A 50 2.24 -17.52 -6.89
C GLU A 50 2.25 -16.49 -8.04
N GLU A 51 2.12 -15.20 -7.71
CA GLU A 51 2.14 -14.12 -8.70
C GLU A 51 3.52 -13.98 -9.37
N TYR A 52 4.59 -14.07 -8.58
CA TYR A 52 5.96 -14.01 -9.08
C TYR A 52 6.24 -15.11 -10.11
N ARG A 53 5.89 -16.37 -9.80
CA ARG A 53 6.04 -17.50 -10.74
C ARG A 53 5.24 -17.28 -12.01
N ARG A 54 4.00 -16.78 -11.88
CA ARG A 54 3.12 -16.49 -13.02
C ARG A 54 3.70 -15.41 -13.93
N LEU A 55 4.26 -14.34 -13.37
CA LEU A 55 4.87 -13.26 -14.14
C LEU A 55 6.22 -13.66 -14.74
N LYS A 56 7.04 -14.41 -13.99
CA LYS A 56 8.32 -14.98 -14.47
C LYS A 56 8.10 -15.89 -15.66
N ALA A 57 7.08 -16.75 -15.63
CA ALA A 57 6.70 -17.59 -16.77
C ALA A 57 6.26 -16.79 -18.01
N GLN A 58 5.84 -15.53 -17.85
CA GLN A 58 5.49 -14.62 -18.93
C GLN A 58 6.65 -13.68 -19.32
N GLY A 59 7.83 -13.80 -18.70
CA GLY A 59 8.95 -12.88 -18.89
C GLY A 59 8.67 -11.44 -18.41
N LYS A 60 7.72 -11.25 -17.47
CA LYS A 60 7.34 -9.94 -16.93
C LYS A 60 7.97 -9.69 -15.57
N SER A 61 8.26 -8.42 -15.27
CA SER A 61 8.74 -8.01 -13.95
C SER A 61 7.60 -7.97 -12.93
N MET A 62 7.93 -8.24 -11.67
CA MET A 62 6.99 -8.09 -10.54
C MET A 62 6.62 -6.62 -10.27
N HIS A 63 7.48 -5.69 -10.68
CA HIS A 63 7.33 -4.25 -10.42
C HIS A 63 6.52 -3.51 -11.49
N GLY A 64 6.04 -4.23 -12.52
CA GLY A 64 5.32 -3.63 -13.64
C GLY A 64 6.18 -2.71 -14.50
N THR A 65 5.51 -1.89 -15.31
CA THR A 65 6.12 -0.87 -16.18
C THR A 65 5.65 0.52 -15.77
N SER A 66 6.49 1.52 -16.02
CA SER A 66 6.21 2.93 -15.75
C SER A 66 6.62 3.78 -16.94
N SER A 67 5.81 4.78 -17.27
CA SER A 67 6.11 5.78 -18.29
C SER A 67 7.08 6.86 -17.81
N LEU A 68 7.38 6.88 -16.51
CA LEU A 68 8.24 7.89 -15.91
C LEU A 68 9.73 7.55 -16.08
N PRO A 69 10.62 8.54 -16.21
CA PRO A 69 12.06 8.31 -16.15
C PRO A 69 12.49 7.66 -14.83
N LEU A 70 13.55 6.86 -14.86
CA LEU A 70 14.05 6.15 -13.67
C LEU A 70 14.42 7.09 -12.50
N SER A 71 14.89 8.30 -12.80
CA SER A 71 15.17 9.33 -11.78
C SER A 71 13.91 9.79 -11.04
N VAL A 72 12.80 9.95 -11.76
CA VAL A 72 11.50 10.30 -11.19
C VAL A 72 10.93 9.12 -10.41
N GLN A 73 11.06 7.89 -10.94
CA GLN A 73 10.68 6.68 -10.20
C GLN A 73 11.45 6.55 -8.88
N ARG A 74 12.74 6.87 -8.87
CA ARG A 74 13.57 6.86 -7.64
C ARG A 74 13.09 7.90 -6.64
N THR A 75 12.79 9.09 -7.12
CA THR A 75 12.24 10.17 -6.30
C THR A 75 10.90 9.74 -5.69
N ALA A 76 10.00 9.17 -6.50
CA ALA A 76 8.71 8.66 -6.05
C ALA A 76 8.86 7.53 -5.01
N ALA A 77 9.81 6.62 -5.20
CA ALA A 77 10.14 5.58 -4.22
C ALA A 77 10.63 6.17 -2.89
N GLY A 78 11.46 7.22 -2.94
CA GLY A 78 11.95 7.92 -1.74
C GLY A 78 10.83 8.54 -0.91
N TYR A 79 9.81 9.11 -1.55
CA TYR A 79 8.66 9.70 -0.85
C TYR A 79 7.66 8.68 -0.32
N SER A 80 7.49 7.55 -1.03
CA SER A 80 6.43 6.58 -0.72
C SER A 80 6.88 5.39 0.13
N THR A 81 8.18 5.08 0.16
CA THR A 81 8.72 4.03 1.02
C THR A 81 8.50 4.39 2.49
N GLY A 82 7.73 3.57 3.21
CA GLY A 82 7.48 3.74 4.65
C GLY A 82 6.48 4.84 5.00
N ALA A 83 5.86 5.49 4.00
CA ALA A 83 4.93 6.59 4.24
C ALA A 83 3.70 6.20 5.11
N PHE A 84 3.30 4.93 5.07
CA PHE A 84 2.18 4.41 5.90
C PHE A 84 2.42 4.53 7.41
N LEU A 85 3.68 4.69 7.85
CA LEU A 85 4.03 4.89 9.25
C LEU A 85 3.69 6.30 9.77
N ASN A 86 3.39 7.25 8.88
CA ASN A 86 3.17 8.67 9.21
C ASN A 86 1.81 9.19 8.70
N PHE A 87 0.80 8.32 8.60
CA PHE A 87 -0.54 8.69 8.13
C PHE A 87 -1.31 9.62 9.07
N ASP A 88 -0.89 9.71 10.32
CA ASP A 88 -1.35 10.70 11.30
C ASP A 88 -0.93 12.14 10.92
N VAL A 89 0.20 12.30 10.22
CA VAL A 89 0.69 13.59 9.72
C VAL A 89 0.19 13.86 8.30
N MET A 90 0.45 12.93 7.38
CA MET A 90 0.09 13.10 5.97
C MET A 90 -0.15 11.74 5.30
N PRO A 91 -1.34 11.49 4.73
CA PRO A 91 -1.58 10.28 3.96
C PRO A 91 -0.84 10.37 2.63
N TRP A 92 0.12 9.46 2.42
CA TRP A 92 0.90 9.39 1.19
C TRP A 92 1.05 7.95 0.69
N PHE A 93 0.76 7.71 -0.58
CA PHE A 93 0.66 6.38 -1.15
C PHE A 93 1.64 6.19 -2.31
N ASN A 94 2.01 4.94 -2.57
CA ASN A 94 2.75 4.59 -3.79
C ASN A 94 1.79 4.41 -4.98
N PHE A 95 1.92 5.25 -5.99
CA PHE A 95 1.21 5.14 -7.28
C PHE A 95 2.15 4.93 -8.47
N VAL A 96 3.44 4.77 -8.23
CA VAL A 96 4.46 4.67 -9.28
C VAL A 96 5.07 3.28 -9.25
N ASN A 97 4.88 2.55 -10.35
CA ASN A 97 5.62 1.32 -10.61
C ASN A 97 7.12 1.65 -10.70
N HIS A 98 7.93 1.08 -9.81
CA HIS A 98 9.37 1.34 -9.75
C HIS A 98 10.12 0.09 -9.26
N PRO A 99 11.39 -0.09 -9.63
CA PRO A 99 12.16 -1.28 -9.21
C PRO A 99 12.71 -1.20 -7.77
N PHE A 100 12.50 -0.09 -7.05
CA PHE A 100 13.16 0.19 -5.76
C PHE A 100 12.45 -0.43 -4.54
N HIS A 101 11.99 -1.68 -4.65
CA HIS A 101 11.48 -2.42 -3.50
C HIS A 101 12.60 -3.26 -2.89
N GLY A 102 12.82 -3.16 -1.58
CA GLY A 102 13.70 -4.10 -0.88
C GLY A 102 13.07 -5.48 -0.90
N GLN A 103 13.68 -6.47 -1.57
CA GLN A 103 13.32 -7.86 -1.35
C GLN A 103 13.92 -8.30 -0.03
N SER A 104 13.08 -8.75 0.90
CA SER A 104 13.55 -9.48 2.06
C SER A 104 14.05 -10.86 1.62
N ASP A 105 15.30 -11.17 1.97
CA ASP A 105 15.91 -12.47 1.74
C ASP A 105 14.99 -13.59 2.26
N GLY A 106 14.84 -14.66 1.47
CA GLY A 106 13.99 -15.81 1.80
C GLY A 106 12.51 -15.69 1.40
N VAL A 107 12.03 -14.55 0.89
CA VAL A 107 10.66 -14.46 0.34
C VAL A 107 10.55 -15.25 -0.96
N ILE A 108 11.49 -15.07 -1.88
CA ILE A 108 11.63 -15.93 -3.06
C ILE A 108 12.73 -16.96 -2.74
N PRO A 109 12.46 -18.28 -2.84
CA PRO A 109 13.50 -19.30 -2.72
C PRO A 109 14.69 -19.02 -3.67
N GLU A 110 15.93 -19.27 -3.24
CA GLU A 110 17.13 -18.96 -4.04
C GLU A 110 17.14 -19.69 -5.40
N ASP A 111 16.59 -20.91 -5.45
CA ASP A 111 16.41 -21.69 -6.66
C ASP A 111 15.35 -21.12 -7.62
N GLU A 112 14.50 -20.22 -7.12
CA GLU A 112 13.45 -19.54 -7.88
C GLU A 112 13.80 -18.10 -8.27
N LYS A 113 14.89 -17.51 -7.77
CA LYS A 113 15.36 -16.18 -8.19
C LYS A 113 15.80 -16.21 -9.66
#